data_AF-A0A816R301-F1
#
_entry.id   AF-A0A816R301-F1
#
_cell.length_a   1.000
_cell.length_b   1.000
_cell.length_c   1.000
_cell.angle_alpha   90.00
_cell.angle_beta   90.00
_cell.angle_gamma   90.00
#
_symmetry.space_group_name_H-M   'P 1'
#
loop_
_entity.id
_entity.type
_entity.pdbx_description
1 polymer ?
#
loop_
_entity_poly.entity_id
_entity_poly.type
_entity_poly.pdbx_seq_one_letter_code
_entity_poly.pdbx_strand_id
1 'polypeptide(L)' 'NYCDTCFNGVYLMLDSFLKVYHELPTILADEQKRTYLKIVLDEMELLCLYLKQFHDVIEKLSCEKTSTLHLVIPYK' A
#
# COMPACT_ATOMS: atom_id res chain seq x y z
N ASN A 1 -2.92 14.89 -16.27
CA ASN A 1 -2.76 13.42 -16.33
C ASN A 1 -2.36 12.91 -14.97
N TYR A 2 -3.35 12.52 -14.17
CA TYR A 2 -3.12 11.79 -12.92
C TYR A 2 -2.80 10.34 -13.31
N CYS A 3 -1.66 9.83 -12.87
CA CYS A 3 -1.25 8.46 -13.10
C CYS A 3 -1.57 7.68 -11.83
N ASP A 4 -2.62 6.85 -11.89
CA ASP A 4 -3.16 6.16 -10.71
C ASP A 4 -2.14 5.30 -9.98
N THR A 5 -1.14 4.76 -10.68
CA THR A 5 -0.11 3.87 -10.12
C THR A 5 1.16 4.61 -9.66
N CYS A 6 1.35 5.86 -10.09
CA CYS A 6 2.61 6.57 -9.90
C CYS A 6 2.85 7.00 -8.44
N PHE A 7 1.78 7.13 -7.63
CA PHE A 7 1.86 7.66 -6.26
C PHE A 7 1.52 6.65 -5.16
N ASN A 8 0.98 5.49 -5.52
CA ASN A 8 0.60 4.41 -4.58
C ASN A 8 1.38 3.11 -4.82
N GLY A 9 2.37 3.10 -5.72
CA GLY A 9 3.15 1.90 -6.06
C GLY A 9 3.82 1.22 -4.86
N VAL A 10 4.28 1.99 -3.86
CA VAL A 10 4.85 1.43 -2.62
C VAL A 10 3.80 0.66 -1.83
N TYR A 11 2.62 1.26 -1.63
CA TYR A 11 1.51 0.60 -0.95
C TYR A 11 1.06 -0.66 -1.68
N LEU A 12 0.87 -0.57 -3.01
CA LEU A 12 0.47 -1.71 -3.82
C LEU A 12 1.48 -2.86 -3.77
N MET A 13 2.77 -2.54 -3.75
CA MET A 13 3.84 -3.53 -3.60
C MET A 13 3.78 -4.20 -2.22
N LEU A 14 3.71 -3.42 -1.14
CA LEU A 14 3.67 -3.95 0.23
C LEU A 14 2.41 -4.77 0.50
N ASP A 15 1.24 -4.31 0.04
CA ASP A 15 -0.02 -5.03 0.17
C ASP A 15 0.00 -6.36 -0.61
N SER A 16 0.58 -6.36 -1.80
CA SER A 16 0.77 -7.59 -2.58
C SER A 16 1.74 -8.56 -1.90
N PHE A 17 2.83 -8.05 -1.33
CA PHE A 17 3.82 -8.84 -0.63
C PHE A 17 3.26 -9.44 0.67
N LEU A 18 2.45 -8.68 1.41
CA LEU A 18 1.76 -9.13 2.61
C LEU A 18 0.83 -10.32 2.34
N LYS A 19 0.06 -10.28 1.26
CA LYS A 19 -0.87 -11.36 0.87
C LYS A 19 -0.17 -12.70 0.63
N VAL A 20 1.09 -12.69 0.21
CA VAL A 20 1.87 -13.89 -0.08
C VAL A 20 2.95 -14.16 0.97
N TYR A 21 3.03 -13.36 2.04
CA TYR A 21 4.17 -13.36 2.96
C TYR A 21 4.43 -14.74 3.58
N HIS A 22 3.37 -15.46 3.97
CA HIS A 22 3.48 -16.81 4.55
C HIS A 22 3.91 -17.88 3.52
N GLU A 23 3.80 -17.61 2.23
CA GLU A 23 4.21 -18.51 1.15
C GLU A 23 5.67 -18.25 0.73
N LEU A 24 6.22 -17.07 1.04
CA LEU A 24 7.58 -16.68 0.69
C LEU A 24 8.66 -17.62 1.23
N PRO A 25 8.61 -18.16 2.46
CA PRO A 25 9.62 -19.11 2.94
C PRO A 25 9.69 -20.40 2.12
N THR A 26 8.58 -20.80 1.50
CA THR A 26 8.47 -21.98 0.64
C THR A 26 9.02 -21.69 -0.75
N ILE A 27 8.82 -20.47 -1.26
CA ILE A 27 9.36 -19.99 -2.54
C ILE A 27 10.87 -19.71 -2.44
N LEU A 28 11.31 -19.17 -1.30
CA LEU A 28 12.70 -18.87 -0.96
C LEU A 28 13.34 -20.07 -0.24
N ALA A 29 13.25 -21.25 -0.87
CA ALA A 29 13.81 -22.51 -0.36
C ALA A 29 15.35 -22.47 -0.19
N ASP A 30 16.01 -21.50 -0.82
CA ASP A 30 17.44 -21.25 -0.73
C ASP A 30 17.76 -20.39 0.51
N GLU A 31 18.62 -20.90 1.40
CA GLU A 31 19.03 -20.22 2.62
C GLU A 31 19.64 -18.84 2.37
N GLN A 32 20.35 -18.64 1.24
CA GLN A 32 20.85 -17.32 0.87
C GLN A 32 19.70 -16.35 0.59
N LYS A 33 18.61 -16.81 -0.02
CA LYS A 33 17.48 -15.96 -0.40
C LYS A 33 16.59 -15.60 0.78
N ARG A 34 16.57 -16.41 1.84
CA ARG A 34 15.88 -16.10 3.10
C ARG A 34 16.43 -14.86 3.77
N THR A 35 17.72 -14.55 3.58
CA THR A 35 18.33 -13.32 4.13
C THR A 35 17.82 -12.02 3.48
N TYR A 36 17.15 -12.11 2.33
CA TYR A 36 16.46 -10.96 1.72
C TYR A 36 15.15 -10.62 2.43
N LEU A 37 14.57 -11.56 3.17
CA LEU A 37 13.35 -11.35 3.96
C LEU A 37 13.71 -10.70 5.30
N LYS A 38 14.10 -9.42 5.23
CA LYS A 38 14.44 -8.61 6.41
C LYS A 38 13.24 -7.86 6.98
N ILE A 39 12.14 -7.84 6.24
CA ILE A 39 10.92 -7.15 6.62
C ILE A 39 10.18 -8.03 7.61
N VAL A 40 9.95 -7.51 8.81
CA VAL A 40 9.14 -8.16 9.85
C VAL A 40 7.66 -8.02 9.46
N LEU A 41 6.91 -9.12 9.56
CA LEU A 41 5.49 -9.16 9.19
C LEU A 41 4.69 -8.04 9.88
N ASP A 42 4.83 -7.93 11.20
CA ASP A 42 4.12 -6.95 12.02
C ASP A 42 4.37 -5.50 11.58
N GLU A 43 5.62 -5.18 11.20
CA GLU A 43 5.98 -3.85 10.69
C GLU A 43 5.33 -3.58 9.33
N MET A 44 5.27 -4.60 8.47
CA MET A 44 4.64 -4.51 7.17
C MET A 44 3.12 -4.35 7.26
N GLU A 45 2.47 -5.09 8.16
CA GLU A 45 1.04 -4.94 8.44
C GLU A 45 0.70 -3.52 8.91
N LEU A 46 1.51 -2.99 9.83
CA LEU A 46 1.32 -1.64 10.37
C LEU A 46 1.51 -0.56 9.29
N LEU A 47 2.53 -0.71 8.44
CA LEU A 47 2.77 0.17 7.30
C LEU A 47 1.64 0.11 6.27
N CYS A 48 1.16 -1.10 5.93
CA CYS A 48 0.02 -1.28 5.03
C CYS A 48 -1.25 -0.65 5.59
N LEU A 49 -1.54 -0.85 6.88
CA LEU A 49 -2.71 -0.26 7.53
C LEU A 49 -2.68 1.27 7.49
N TYR A 50 -1.51 1.87 7.74
CA TYR A 50 -1.32 3.32 7.66
C TYR A 50 -1.51 3.85 6.24
N LEU A 51 -0.84 3.24 5.26
CA LEU A 51 -0.88 3.67 3.86
C LEU A 51 -2.26 3.48 3.21
N LYS A 52 -3.00 2.45 3.63
CA LYS A 52 -4.36 2.18 3.15
C LYS A 52 -5.29 3.39 3.33
N GLN A 53 -5.19 4.09 4.47
CA GLN A 53 -6.05 5.25 4.73
C GLN A 53 -5.88 6.35 3.66
N PHE A 54 -4.64 6.58 3.22
CA PHE A 54 -4.36 7.55 2.15
C PHE A 54 -4.80 7.02 0.79
N HIS A 55 -4.61 5.73 0.53
CA HIS A 55 -5.08 5.09 -0.69
C HIS A 55 -6.60 5.23 -0.85
N ASP A 56 -7.37 4.92 0.20
CA ASP A 56 -8.83 5.00 0.21
C ASP A 56 -9.32 6.44 0.00
N VAL A 57 -8.65 7.44 0.60
CA VAL A 57 -8.97 8.86 0.39
C VAL A 57 -8.70 9.29 -1.05
N ILE A 58 -7.55 8.91 -1.59
CA ILE A 58 -7.18 9.20 -2.98
C ILE A 58 -8.18 8.58 -3.95
N GLU A 59 -8.50 7.29 -3.78
CA GLU A 59 -9.46 6.58 -4.63
C GLU A 59 -10.84 7.25 -4.58
N LYS A 60 -11.31 7.60 -3.38
CA LYS A 60 -12.59 8.29 -3.21
C LYS A 60 -12.61 9.65 -3.90
N LEU A 61 -11.54 10.44 -3.79
CA LEU A 61 -11.45 11.75 -4.43
C LEU A 61 -11.33 11.63 -5.96
N SER A 62 -10.66 10.60 -6.47
CA SER A 62 -10.50 10.34 -7.91
C SER A 62 -11.79 9.85 -8.59
N CYS A 63 -12.64 9.12 -7.86
CA CYS A 63 -13.91 8.59 -8.39
C CYS A 63 -15.03 9.65 -8.45
N GLU A 64 -14.90 10.75 -7.73
CA GLU A 64 -15.90 11.82 -7.70
C GLU A 64 -15.87 12.66 -8.98
N LYS A 65 -17.03 12.78 -9.64
CA LYS A 65 -17.20 13.61 -10.84
C LYS A 65 -17.48 15.08 -10.52
N THR A 66 -17.68 15.38 -9.24
CA THR A 66 -18.03 16.72 -8.74
C THR A 66 -16.85 17.35 -7.99
N SER A 67 -16.88 18.66 -7.78
CA SER A 67 -15.77 19.36 -7.10
C SER A 67 -15.57 18.85 -5.67
N THR A 68 -14.43 18.23 -5.41
CA THR A 68 -14.10 17.61 -4.12
C THR A 68 -13.36 18.54 -3.15
N LEU A 69 -13.13 19.81 -3.50
CA LEU A 69 -12.36 20.75 -2.66
C LEU A 69 -12.91 20.88 -1.24
N HIS A 70 -14.24 20.80 -1.09
CA HIS A 70 -14.95 20.85 0.19
C HIS A 70 -14.70 19.63 1.10
N LEU A 71 -14.18 18.52 0.54
CA LEU A 71 -13.80 17.31 1.28
C LEU A 71 -12.35 17.36 1.78
N VAL A 72 -11.53 18.24 1.19
CA VAL A 72 -10.10 18.36 1.48
C VAL A 72 -9.79 19.50 2.44
N ILE A 73 -10.56 20.59 2.37
CA ILE A 73 -10.37 21.77 3.21
C ILE A 73 -11.63 21.96 4.08
N PRO A 74 -11.53 21.89 5.41
CA PRO A 74 -12.65 22.24 6.27
C PRO A 74 -12.99 23.72 6.07
N TYR A 75 -14.25 24.02 5.75
CA TYR A 75 -14.76 25.39 5.73
C TYR A 75 -14.66 25.96 7.15
N LYS A 76 -13.94 27.09 7.29
CA LYS A 76 -13.98 27.92 8.50
C LYS A 76 -15.26 28.73 8.54
#